data_AF-A0A7W3RAC8-F1
#
_entry.id   AF-A0A7W3RAC8-F1
#
_cell.length_a   1.000
_cell.length_b   1.000
_cell.length_c   1.000
_cell.angle_alpha   90.00
_cell.angle_beta   90.00
_cell.angle_gamma   90.00
#
_symmetry.space_group_name_H-M   'P 1'
#
loop_
_entity.id
_entity.type
_entity.pdbx_description
1 polymer ?
#
loop_
_entity_poly.entity_id
_entity_poly.type
_entity_poly.pdbx_seq_one_letter_code
_entity_poly.pdbx_strand_id
1 'polypeptide(L)'
;MRKILTTIATGVMALGALGATAPAAQARADAYPCGPQWWHSGQQVYVQTCPDWSPNNSIPVYEYNDHTSRVVGYIYAPGDDWYVCDWTGTQLTAHGATNYWWALTVADNGAAGWVNEIYFRGGGDNEPDATLRLCPFYSARSADTADRVSGADALKAVTANAR
;
A
#
# COMPACT_ATOMS: atom_id res chain seq x y z
N MET A 1 44.59 -59.53 17.77
CA MET A 1 45.37 -58.46 18.44
C MET A 1 46.35 -57.86 17.43
N ARG A 2 46.11 -56.62 16.98
CA ARG A 2 47.15 -55.75 16.40
C ARG A 2 46.66 -54.31 16.52
N LYS A 3 47.30 -53.60 17.44
CA LYS A 3 47.16 -52.16 17.70
C LYS A 3 47.86 -51.41 16.57
N ILE A 4 47.20 -50.44 15.96
CA ILE A 4 47.87 -49.46 15.07
C ILE A 4 47.67 -48.09 15.68
N LEU A 5 48.81 -47.41 15.83
CA LEU A 5 49.03 -46.16 16.51
C LEU A 5 48.50 -44.95 15.71
N THR A 6 47.80 -44.10 16.45
CA THR A 6 47.88 -42.64 16.56
C THR A 6 48.62 -41.86 15.48
N THR A 7 47.92 -40.90 14.86
CA THR A 7 48.49 -39.61 14.46
C THR A 7 47.43 -38.54 14.68
N ILE A 8 47.67 -37.63 15.63
CA ILE A 8 46.84 -36.45 15.92
C ILE A 8 47.41 -35.31 15.07
N ALA A 9 46.64 -34.83 14.10
CA ALA A 9 46.94 -33.62 13.34
C ALA A 9 46.05 -32.49 13.86
N THR A 10 46.67 -31.54 14.56
CA THR A 10 46.07 -30.31 15.05
C THR A 10 45.88 -29.35 13.87
N GLY A 11 44.66 -29.24 13.36
CA GLY A 11 44.30 -28.27 12.32
C GLY A 11 43.62 -27.04 12.92
N VAL A 12 44.34 -25.93 13.03
CA VAL A 12 43.76 -24.61 13.33
C VAL A 12 43.14 -24.08 12.04
N MET A 13 41.81 -24.15 11.91
CA MET A 13 41.08 -23.41 10.87
C MET A 13 40.57 -22.10 11.46
N ALA A 14 41.32 -21.03 11.23
CA ALA A 14 40.84 -19.66 11.33
C ALA A 14 40.70 -19.13 9.91
N LEU A 15 39.49 -19.00 9.37
CA LEU A 15 39.27 -18.25 8.13
C LEU A 15 37.83 -17.72 8.03
N GLY A 16 37.72 -16.40 8.21
CA GLY A 16 36.90 -15.50 7.40
C GLY A 16 35.38 -15.60 7.52
N ALA A 17 34.80 -14.88 8.48
CA ALA A 17 33.41 -14.43 8.36
C ALA A 17 33.33 -13.43 7.19
N LEU A 18 32.96 -13.91 6.00
CA LEU A 18 32.50 -13.07 4.90
C LEU A 18 31.17 -12.44 5.33
N GLY A 19 31.25 -11.23 5.87
CA GLY A 19 30.09 -10.38 6.05
C GLY A 19 29.54 -10.02 4.68
N ALA A 20 28.57 -10.80 4.20
CA ALA A 20 27.74 -10.40 3.08
C ALA A 20 26.96 -9.15 3.52
N THR A 21 27.47 -7.97 3.19
CA THR A 21 26.67 -6.75 3.19
C THR A 21 25.63 -6.93 2.11
N ALA A 22 24.46 -7.47 2.49
CA ALA A 22 23.30 -7.42 1.60
C ALA A 22 23.12 -5.95 1.22
N PRO A 23 22.98 -5.62 -0.08
CA PRO A 23 22.67 -4.25 -0.46
C PRO A 23 21.39 -3.86 0.30
N ALA A 24 21.45 -2.74 1.00
CA ALA A 24 20.24 -2.13 1.53
C ALA A 24 19.28 -1.99 0.35
N ALA A 25 18.09 -2.58 0.44
CA ALA A 25 17.04 -2.36 -0.54
C ALA A 25 16.82 -0.84 -0.59
N GLN A 26 17.37 -0.20 -1.62
CA GLN A 26 17.09 1.20 -1.88
C GLN A 26 15.63 1.21 -2.31
N ALA A 27 14.75 1.66 -1.41
CA ALA A 27 13.40 2.04 -1.76
C ALA A 27 13.52 2.92 -3.00
N ARG A 28 13.06 2.42 -4.16
CA ARG A 28 13.06 3.23 -5.36
C ARG A 28 12.15 4.40 -5.02
N ALA A 29 12.69 5.62 -5.14
CA ALA A 29 11.83 6.79 -5.14
C ALA A 29 10.76 6.52 -6.20
N ASP A 30 9.51 6.60 -5.77
CA ASP A 30 8.37 6.41 -6.65
C ASP A 30 8.52 7.33 -7.86
N ALA A 31 8.43 6.76 -9.07
CA ALA A 31 8.55 7.54 -10.29
C ALA A 31 7.29 8.42 -10.53
N TYR A 32 6.19 8.13 -9.83
CA TYR A 32 4.89 8.76 -10.01
C TYR A 32 4.21 9.04 -8.66
N PRO A 33 4.83 9.85 -7.77
CA PRO A 33 4.24 10.15 -6.48
C PRO A 33 2.94 10.95 -6.63
N CYS A 34 1.99 10.75 -5.71
CA CYS A 34 0.90 11.69 -5.52
C CYS A 34 1.39 13.15 -5.30
N GLY A 35 0.58 14.09 -5.76
CA GLY A 35 0.80 15.52 -5.61
C GLY A 35 0.60 16.04 -4.18
N PRO A 36 0.85 17.35 -3.96
CA PRO A 36 0.62 17.98 -2.68
C PRO A 36 -0.86 17.98 -2.31
N GLN A 37 -1.14 18.07 -1.00
CA GLN A 37 -2.50 18.17 -0.50
C GLN A 37 -3.20 19.45 -0.97
N TRP A 38 -4.47 19.33 -1.31
CA TRP A 38 -5.35 20.45 -1.64
C TRP A 38 -6.76 20.25 -1.09
N TRP A 39 -7.51 21.34 -0.92
CA TRP A 39 -8.84 21.31 -0.32
C TRP A 39 -9.93 21.00 -1.34
N HIS A 40 -10.62 19.86 -1.18
CA HIS A 40 -11.75 19.49 -2.03
C HIS A 40 -13.06 20.07 -1.47
N SER A 41 -13.50 21.21 -2.00
CA SER A 41 -14.68 21.94 -1.51
C SER A 41 -15.97 21.11 -1.50
N GLY A 42 -16.18 20.25 -2.50
CA GLY A 42 -17.37 19.37 -2.58
C GLY A 42 -17.42 18.27 -1.52
N GLN A 43 -16.28 17.87 -0.95
CA GLN A 43 -16.18 16.82 0.07
C GLN A 43 -15.81 17.39 1.45
N GLN A 44 -15.40 18.66 1.50
CA GLN A 44 -14.93 19.34 2.70
C GLN A 44 -13.77 18.61 3.39
N VAL A 45 -12.80 18.13 2.60
CA VAL A 45 -11.64 17.38 3.08
C VAL A 45 -10.41 17.72 2.25
N TYR A 46 -9.22 17.58 2.85
CA TYR A 46 -7.96 17.61 2.11
C TYR A 46 -7.74 16.28 1.37
N VAL A 47 -7.37 16.39 0.10
CA VAL A 47 -7.12 15.28 -0.83
C VAL A 47 -5.77 15.48 -1.52
N GLN A 48 -5.27 14.45 -2.19
CA GLN A 48 -4.09 14.49 -3.04
C GLN A 48 -4.45 13.90 -4.39
N THR A 49 -3.87 14.45 -5.45
CA THR A 49 -4.02 13.90 -6.81
C THR A 49 -2.95 12.85 -7.04
N CYS A 50 -3.34 11.63 -7.39
CA CYS A 50 -2.43 10.51 -7.58
C CYS A 50 -2.45 10.07 -9.05
N PRO A 51 -1.30 9.74 -9.65
CA PRO A 51 -1.28 9.22 -11.01
C PRO A 51 -1.85 7.80 -11.06
N ASP A 52 -3.01 7.63 -11.70
CA ASP A 52 -3.69 6.34 -11.78
C ASP A 52 -3.44 5.61 -13.09
N TRP A 53 -3.69 4.30 -13.05
CA TRP A 53 -3.83 3.49 -14.24
C TRP A 53 -4.92 2.42 -14.06
N SER A 54 -5.54 2.07 -15.18
CA SER A 54 -6.42 0.91 -15.26
C SER A 54 -6.36 0.34 -16.66
N PRO A 55 -6.39 -0.99 -16.83
CA PRO A 55 -6.39 -1.60 -18.16
C PRO A 55 -7.59 -1.17 -19.02
N ASN A 56 -8.69 -0.72 -18.42
CA ASN A 56 -9.94 -0.36 -19.11
C ASN A 56 -10.40 1.08 -18.80
N ASN A 57 -9.51 1.96 -18.32
CA ASN A 57 -9.84 3.31 -17.83
C ASN A 57 -10.97 3.32 -16.79
N SER A 58 -11.08 2.26 -16.00
CA SER A 58 -12.13 2.10 -14.99
C SER A 58 -11.56 1.43 -13.75
N ILE A 59 -11.61 2.11 -12.62
CA ILE A 59 -11.10 1.62 -11.34
C ILE A 59 -12.28 1.29 -10.42
N PRO A 60 -12.39 0.04 -9.92
CA PRO A 60 -13.44 -0.31 -8.97
C PRO A 60 -13.20 0.35 -7.61
N VAL A 61 -14.27 0.95 -7.07
CA VAL A 61 -14.28 1.51 -5.71
C VAL A 61 -15.07 0.56 -4.81
N TYR A 62 -14.39 -0.06 -3.87
CA TYR A 62 -14.92 -1.07 -2.96
C TYR A 62 -15.54 -0.43 -1.72
N GLU A 63 -16.61 -1.02 -1.19
CA GLU A 63 -17.29 -0.52 0.01
C GLU A 63 -16.37 -0.50 1.23
N TYR A 64 -15.51 -1.51 1.33
CA TYR A 64 -14.50 -1.64 2.38
C TYR A 64 -13.12 -1.75 1.73
N ASN A 65 -12.05 -1.56 2.51
CA ASN A 65 -10.65 -1.85 2.17
C ASN A 65 -10.41 -3.38 2.03
N ASP A 66 -11.27 -4.03 1.27
CA ASP A 66 -11.40 -5.47 1.11
C ASP A 66 -11.91 -5.75 -0.30
N HIS A 67 -11.09 -6.42 -1.13
CA HIS A 67 -11.41 -6.69 -2.53
C HIS A 67 -12.56 -7.71 -2.70
N THR A 68 -12.93 -8.43 -1.64
CA THR A 68 -14.09 -9.32 -1.62
C THR A 68 -15.38 -8.59 -1.30
N SER A 69 -15.29 -7.33 -0.87
CA SER A 69 -16.46 -6.49 -0.61
C SER A 69 -17.13 -6.03 -1.90
N ARG A 70 -18.35 -5.50 -1.76
CA ARG A 70 -19.12 -4.99 -2.89
C ARG A 70 -18.43 -3.77 -3.50
N VAL A 71 -18.38 -3.69 -4.82
CA VAL A 71 -18.04 -2.47 -5.56
C VAL A 71 -19.20 -1.48 -5.47
N VAL A 72 -18.98 -0.31 -4.88
CA VAL A 72 -20.00 0.74 -4.68
C VAL A 72 -20.03 1.77 -5.81
N GLY A 73 -19.00 1.79 -6.64
CA GLY A 73 -18.90 2.67 -7.79
C GLY A 73 -17.62 2.42 -8.57
N TYR A 74 -17.40 3.26 -9.57
CA TYR A 74 -16.18 3.25 -10.38
C TYR A 74 -15.67 4.67 -10.52
N ILE A 75 -14.37 4.79 -10.73
CA ILE A 75 -13.70 6.00 -11.21
C ILE A 75 -13.38 5.79 -12.68
N TYR A 76 -13.77 6.73 -13.53
CA TYR A 76 -13.29 6.81 -14.90
C TYR A 76 -11.88 7.40 -14.91
N ALA A 77 -10.87 6.55 -15.12
CA ALA A 77 -9.46 6.86 -14.89
C ALA A 77 -8.63 6.85 -16.19
N PRO A 78 -8.83 7.80 -17.13
CA PRO A 78 -7.91 8.01 -18.25
C PRO A 78 -6.63 8.77 -17.85
N GLY A 79 -6.54 9.23 -16.60
CA GLY A 79 -5.47 10.08 -16.06
C GLY A 79 -5.47 10.03 -14.53
N ASP A 80 -5.04 11.13 -13.91
CA ASP A 80 -4.90 11.25 -12.46
C ASP A 80 -6.25 11.54 -11.79
N ASP A 81 -6.56 10.84 -10.69
CA ASP A 81 -7.70 11.13 -9.83
C ASP A 81 -7.25 11.56 -8.42
N TRP A 82 -8.23 11.88 -7.56
CA TRP A 82 -7.96 12.38 -6.22
C TRP A 82 -8.34 11.35 -5.14
N TYR A 83 -7.53 11.33 -4.09
CA TYR A 83 -7.63 10.41 -2.97
C TYR A 83 -7.46 11.15 -1.65
N VAL A 84 -8.13 10.66 -0.62
CA VAL A 84 -8.20 11.32 0.69
C VAL A 84 -7.02 10.94 1.56
N CYS A 85 -6.71 9.64 1.61
CA CYS A 85 -5.64 9.05 2.41
C CYS A 85 -5.48 7.56 2.10
N ASP A 86 -4.36 6.96 2.49
CA ASP A 86 -4.10 5.52 2.41
C ASP A 86 -4.30 4.79 3.75
N TRP A 87 -4.60 3.50 3.63
CA TRP A 87 -4.83 2.56 4.73
C TRP A 87 -4.57 1.11 4.32
N THR A 88 -4.20 0.24 5.25
CA THR A 88 -3.99 -1.19 4.99
C THR A 88 -5.30 -1.99 4.99
N GLY A 89 -5.44 -2.92 4.07
CA GLY A 89 -6.64 -3.72 3.86
C GLY A 89 -6.32 -5.17 3.54
N THR A 90 -7.26 -5.88 2.90
CA THR A 90 -6.95 -7.19 2.34
C THR A 90 -5.93 -7.05 1.21
N GLN A 91 -5.03 -8.02 1.06
CA GLN A 91 -4.17 -8.10 -0.11
C GLN A 91 -4.99 -8.38 -1.38
N LEU A 92 -4.70 -7.65 -2.45
CA LEU A 92 -5.21 -7.91 -3.79
C LEU A 92 -4.04 -8.19 -4.73
N THR A 93 -4.16 -9.26 -5.52
CA THR A 93 -3.24 -9.59 -6.61
C THR A 93 -4.02 -9.58 -7.93
N ALA A 94 -3.70 -8.66 -8.82
CA ALA A 94 -4.29 -8.57 -10.15
C ALA A 94 -3.33 -7.86 -11.10
N HIS A 95 -3.51 -8.11 -12.41
CA HIS A 95 -2.74 -7.45 -13.48
C HIS A 95 -1.20 -7.52 -13.34
N GLY A 96 -0.70 -8.53 -12.63
CA GLY A 96 0.74 -8.71 -12.39
C GLY A 96 1.32 -7.89 -11.23
N ALA A 97 0.47 -7.20 -10.46
CA ALA A 97 0.85 -6.46 -9.25
C ALA A 97 0.15 -7.05 -8.01
N THR A 98 0.70 -6.79 -6.83
CA THR A 98 0.13 -7.19 -5.55
C THR A 98 0.26 -6.07 -4.52
N ASN A 99 -0.85 -5.64 -3.93
CA ASN A 99 -0.81 -4.64 -2.88
C ASN A 99 -1.89 -4.87 -1.80
N TYR A 100 -1.56 -4.56 -0.55
CA TYR A 100 -2.49 -4.51 0.59
C TYR A 100 -2.78 -3.08 1.04
N TRP A 101 -2.22 -2.07 0.39
CA TRP A 101 -2.54 -0.66 0.60
C TRP A 101 -3.75 -0.24 -0.23
N TRP A 102 -4.58 0.60 0.37
CA TRP A 102 -5.87 1.04 -0.15
C TRP A 102 -6.02 2.54 0.06
N ALA A 103 -6.43 3.25 -0.97
CA ALA A 103 -6.69 4.67 -0.95
C ALA A 103 -8.19 4.94 -0.83
N LEU A 104 -8.56 5.75 0.17
CA LEU A 104 -9.92 6.25 0.37
C LEU A 104 -10.25 7.28 -0.70
N THR A 105 -11.41 7.15 -1.35
CA THR A 105 -11.86 8.08 -2.39
C THR A 105 -13.39 8.12 -2.49
N VAL A 106 -13.91 8.90 -3.44
CA VAL A 106 -15.32 8.92 -3.82
C VAL A 106 -15.42 8.61 -5.31
N ALA A 107 -16.19 7.58 -5.65
CA ALA A 107 -16.47 7.20 -7.03
C ALA A 107 -17.25 8.29 -7.78
N ASP A 108 -17.30 8.20 -9.11
CA ASP A 108 -17.98 9.18 -9.97
C ASP A 108 -19.48 9.30 -9.70
N ASN A 109 -20.08 8.27 -9.08
CA ASN A 109 -21.48 8.26 -8.66
C ASN A 109 -21.70 8.90 -7.27
N GLY A 110 -20.66 9.41 -6.63
CA GLY A 110 -20.72 10.03 -5.30
C GLY A 110 -20.59 9.05 -4.12
N ALA A 111 -20.40 7.75 -4.36
CA ALA A 111 -20.22 6.77 -3.29
C ALA A 111 -18.77 6.77 -2.78
N ALA A 112 -18.60 6.91 -1.45
CA ALA A 112 -17.31 6.80 -0.81
C ALA A 112 -16.89 5.32 -0.64
N GLY A 113 -15.62 5.03 -0.89
CA GLY A 113 -15.09 3.68 -0.86
C GLY A 113 -13.56 3.66 -0.97
N TRP A 114 -13.03 2.49 -1.27
CA TRP A 114 -11.60 2.22 -1.29
C TRP A 114 -11.15 1.70 -2.65
N VAL A 115 -10.01 2.20 -3.11
CA VAL A 115 -9.30 1.70 -4.29
C VAL A 115 -8.03 1.03 -3.81
N ASN A 116 -7.73 -0.17 -4.29
CA ASN A 116 -6.45 -0.79 -3.98
C ASN A 116 -5.33 -0.14 -4.79
N GLU A 117 -4.17 0.07 -4.20
CA GLU A 117 -3.07 0.80 -4.83
C GLU A 117 -2.39 0.04 -5.98
N ILE A 118 -2.80 -1.19 -6.31
CA ILE A 118 -2.42 -1.80 -7.60
C ILE A 118 -2.86 -0.95 -8.81
N TYR A 119 -3.84 -0.05 -8.64
CA TYR A 119 -4.31 0.87 -9.67
C TYR A 119 -3.54 2.19 -9.71
N PHE A 120 -2.54 2.39 -8.86
CA PHE A 120 -1.70 3.57 -8.90
C PHE A 120 -0.50 3.28 -9.82
N ARG A 121 -0.07 4.29 -10.57
CA ARG A 121 1.21 4.21 -11.31
C ARG A 121 2.39 4.30 -10.36
N GLY A 122 2.17 4.96 -9.23
CA GLY A 122 3.07 4.98 -8.08
C GLY A 122 2.88 3.77 -7.17
N GLY A 123 3.84 3.57 -6.27
CA GLY A 123 3.89 2.46 -5.32
C GLY A 123 4.52 1.18 -5.86
N GLY A 124 5.31 0.51 -5.01
CA GLY A 124 5.78 -0.85 -5.25
C GLY A 124 4.75 -1.89 -4.81
N ASP A 125 5.01 -3.18 -5.10
CA ASP A 125 4.24 -4.26 -4.51
C ASP A 125 4.31 -4.15 -2.98
N ASN A 126 3.16 -4.19 -2.32
CA ASN A 126 3.05 -4.22 -0.84
C ASN A 126 3.62 -2.97 -0.12
N GLU A 127 3.68 -1.84 -0.81
CA GLU A 127 4.14 -0.55 -0.28
C GLU A 127 3.03 0.51 -0.47
N PRO A 128 2.91 1.48 0.45
CA PRO A 128 2.03 2.62 0.23
C PRO A 128 2.62 3.52 -0.86
N ASP A 129 1.79 4.30 -1.53
CA ASP A 129 2.28 5.49 -2.24
C ASP A 129 3.04 6.39 -1.25
N ALA A 130 4.28 6.72 -1.60
CA ALA A 130 5.21 7.38 -0.68
C ALA A 130 4.77 8.79 -0.23
N THR A 131 3.78 9.36 -0.91
CA THR A 131 3.33 10.73 -0.69
C THR A 131 1.86 10.83 -0.32
N LEU A 132 1.03 9.84 -0.63
CA LEU A 132 -0.33 9.80 -0.12
C LEU A 132 -0.29 9.74 1.41
N ARG A 133 -1.07 10.61 2.06
CA ARG A 133 -1.08 10.68 3.52
C ARG A 133 -1.83 9.51 4.14
N LEU A 134 -1.35 9.03 5.27
CA LEU A 134 -2.08 8.04 6.09
C LEU A 134 -3.40 8.62 6.62
N CYS A 135 -4.44 7.79 6.68
CA CYS A 135 -5.70 8.22 7.26
C CYS A 135 -5.51 8.56 8.76
N PRO A 136 -6.12 9.65 9.27
CA PRO A 136 -5.86 10.16 10.62
C PRO A 136 -6.30 9.23 11.76
N PHE A 137 -7.12 8.22 11.46
CA PHE A 137 -7.51 7.19 12.42
C PHE A 137 -6.53 6.02 12.47
N TYR A 138 -5.30 6.17 11.95
CA TYR A 138 -4.22 5.17 11.94
C TYR A 138 -3.71 4.90 13.35
N SER A 139 -4.50 4.12 14.10
CA SER A 139 -3.94 3.37 15.21
C SER A 139 -3.16 2.21 14.60
N ALA A 140 -1.87 2.08 14.95
CA ALA A 140 -0.94 1.04 14.47
C ALA A 140 -1.32 -0.40 14.91
N ARG A 141 -2.60 -0.76 14.83
CA ARG A 141 -3.07 -2.13 14.99
C ARG A 141 -2.56 -2.93 13.80
N SER A 142 -1.95 -4.06 14.14
CA SER A 142 -1.22 -5.00 13.28
C SER A 142 -1.78 -5.09 11.85
N ALA A 143 -0.89 -5.04 10.86
CA ALA A 143 -1.18 -5.35 9.46
C ALA A 143 -1.84 -6.74 9.28
N ASP A 144 -1.73 -7.64 10.27
CA ASP A 144 -2.37 -8.96 10.26
C ASP A 144 -3.88 -8.93 10.60
N THR A 145 -4.37 -7.82 11.12
CA THR A 145 -5.80 -7.53 11.34
C THR A 145 -6.09 -6.18 10.71
N ALA A 146 -6.05 -6.11 9.38
CA ALA A 146 -6.61 -4.98 8.67
C ALA A 146 -8.10 -4.91 9.05
N ASP A 147 -8.44 -4.05 10.01
CA ASP A 147 -9.82 -3.80 10.39
C ASP A 147 -10.54 -3.39 9.10
N ARG A 148 -11.62 -4.11 8.79
CA ARG A 148 -12.44 -3.84 7.62
C ARG A 148 -13.22 -2.56 7.88
N VAL A 149 -12.85 -1.46 7.24
CA VAL A 149 -13.43 -0.12 7.43
C VAL A 149 -14.25 0.27 6.21
N SER A 150 -15.50 0.68 6.41
CA SER A 150 -16.33 1.16 5.30
C SER A 150 -15.81 2.52 4.80
N GLY A 151 -15.80 2.75 3.49
CA GLY A 151 -15.36 4.04 2.93
C GLY A 151 -16.24 5.21 3.36
N ALA A 152 -17.54 4.97 3.55
CA ALA A 152 -18.46 5.98 4.06
C ALA A 152 -18.12 6.42 5.49
N ASP A 153 -17.86 5.47 6.39
CA ASP A 153 -17.50 5.77 7.78
C ASP A 153 -16.10 6.42 7.85
N ALA A 154 -15.16 5.94 7.04
CA ALA A 154 -13.83 6.51 6.91
C ALA A 154 -13.89 7.97 6.45
N LEU A 155 -14.59 8.26 5.34
CA LEU A 155 -14.72 9.63 4.83
C LEU A 155 -15.38 10.56 5.85
N LYS A 156 -16.42 10.08 6.54
CA LYS A 156 -17.06 10.83 7.63
C LYS A 156 -16.07 11.12 8.76
N ALA A 157 -15.25 10.15 9.16
CA ALA A 157 -14.25 10.32 10.21
C ALA A 157 -13.15 11.31 9.79
N VAL A 158 -12.64 11.25 8.56
CA VAL A 158 -11.63 12.21 8.08
C VAL A 158 -12.21 13.62 8.01
N THR A 159 -13.42 13.77 7.47
CA THR A 159 -14.08 15.07 7.32
C THR A 159 -14.36 15.73 8.68
N ALA A 160 -14.73 14.94 9.69
CA ALA A 160 -14.93 15.45 11.04
C ALA A 160 -13.66 16.03 11.68
N ASN A 161 -12.47 15.56 11.27
CA ASN A 161 -11.17 16.04 11.73
C ASN A 161 -10.59 17.17 10.86
N ALA A 162 -11.26 17.53 9.76
CA ALA A 162 -10.79 18.55 8.82
C ALA A 162 -11.29 19.97 9.15
N ARG A 163 -12.15 20.10 10.19
CA ARG A 163 -12.73 21.36 10.69
C ARG A 163 -12.09 21.75 12.01
#